data_AF-A0A6G8KUT2-F1
#
_entry.id   AF-A0A6G8KUT2-F1
#
_cell.length_a   1.000
_cell.length_b   1.000
_cell.length_c   1.000
_cell.angle_alpha   90.00
_cell.angle_beta   90.00
_cell.angle_gamma   90.00
#
_symmetry.space_group_name_H-M   'P 1'
#
loop_
_entity.id
_entity.type
_entity.pdbx_description
1 polymer ?
#
loop_
_entity_poly.entity_id
_entity_poly.type
_entity_poly.pdbx_seq_one_letter_code
_entity_poly.pdbx_strand_id
1 'polypeptide(L)'
;MSYWDAPRPVRRRRAIDVDALARAAAELLDLGGFAALTMRAAAERLGVAAASLYSRVRGVDDLRDLALDAALADDGSMQQAVAEAAIDELMVAYFRHVRRHPWAGQVIALRTPRGPHYLALSERMCVLLRDAGMADPLGCAYALSNLVIGSALTSAMAAGEHAALVDPTIAPVYAELHAGHTVDPEQILTAAVQALLAAAPTR
;
A
#
# COMPACT_ATOMS: atom_id res chain seq x y z
N MET A 1 3.72 -10.06 -15.44
CA MET A 1 4.96 -10.59 -14.84
C MET A 1 5.61 -9.46 -14.04
N SER A 2 5.82 -9.64 -12.74
CA SER A 2 6.41 -8.60 -11.88
C SER A 2 7.85 -8.29 -12.28
N TYR A 3 8.38 -7.14 -11.86
CA TYR A 3 9.82 -6.84 -11.92
C TYR A 3 10.66 -7.97 -11.27
N TRP A 4 10.17 -8.51 -10.15
CA TRP A 4 10.89 -9.49 -9.32
C TRP A 4 10.94 -10.89 -9.91
N ASP A 5 10.01 -11.24 -10.81
CA ASP A 5 9.93 -12.57 -11.43
C ASP A 5 10.75 -12.67 -12.73
N ALA A 6 11.23 -11.54 -13.26
CA ALA A 6 11.82 -11.46 -14.58
C ALA A 6 13.35 -11.64 -14.55
N PRO A 7 13.94 -12.32 -15.56
CA PRO A 7 15.40 -12.34 -15.71
C PRO A 7 15.94 -10.92 -15.90
N ARG A 8 16.84 -10.50 -15.00
CA ARG A 8 17.39 -9.13 -14.99
C ARG A 8 18.31 -8.91 -16.21
N PRO A 9 18.27 -7.74 -16.87
CA PRO A 9 19.23 -7.42 -17.92
C PRO A 9 20.67 -7.39 -17.38
N VAL A 10 21.64 -7.81 -18.20
CA VAL A 10 23.06 -7.97 -17.81
C VAL A 10 23.63 -6.66 -17.23
N ARG A 11 24.21 -6.77 -16.02
CA ARG A 11 24.75 -5.65 -15.23
C ARG A 11 25.95 -5.00 -15.95
N ARG A 12 25.78 -3.77 -16.47
CA ARG A 12 26.90 -2.97 -17.04
C ARG A 12 27.59 -2.13 -15.97
N ARG A 13 28.87 -1.80 -16.16
CA ARG A 13 29.77 -1.17 -15.17
C ARG A 13 29.44 0.31 -14.82
N ARG A 14 28.61 0.99 -15.63
CA ARG A 14 27.98 2.30 -15.35
C ARG A 14 26.47 2.15 -15.15
N ALA A 15 26.13 1.26 -14.24
CA ALA A 15 24.77 0.83 -14.03
C ALA A 15 24.00 1.92 -13.27
N ILE A 16 22.81 2.29 -13.75
CA ILE A 16 21.85 3.06 -12.94
C ILE A 16 21.61 2.30 -11.64
N ASP A 17 21.71 3.03 -10.53
CA ASP A 17 21.36 2.53 -9.21
C ASP A 17 19.84 2.27 -9.17
N VAL A 18 19.47 1.02 -8.89
CA VAL A 18 18.08 0.59 -8.87
C VAL A 18 17.35 1.20 -7.68
N ASP A 19 18.05 1.42 -6.57
CA ASP A 19 17.44 1.99 -5.36
C ASP A 19 17.15 3.48 -5.57
N ALA A 20 18.08 4.21 -6.18
CA ALA A 20 17.84 5.59 -6.60
C ALA A 20 16.68 5.69 -7.60
N LEU A 21 16.57 4.76 -8.54
CA LEU A 21 15.47 4.70 -9.50
C LEU A 21 14.12 4.41 -8.82
N ALA A 22 14.09 3.50 -7.87
CA ALA A 22 12.89 3.15 -7.11
C ALA A 22 12.39 4.33 -6.27
N ARG A 23 13.29 5.01 -5.55
CA ARG A 23 12.97 6.23 -4.79
C ARG A 23 12.46 7.36 -5.67
N ALA A 24 13.13 7.65 -6.79
CA ALA A 24 12.68 8.67 -7.73
C ALA A 24 11.29 8.34 -8.31
N ALA A 25 10.98 7.06 -8.54
CA ALA A 25 9.67 6.64 -9.00
C ALA A 25 8.59 6.82 -7.91
N ALA A 26 8.88 6.48 -6.65
CA ALA A 26 7.98 6.70 -5.52
C ALA A 26 7.68 8.20 -5.32
N GLU A 27 8.69 9.05 -5.37
CA GLU A 27 8.52 10.51 -5.27
C GLU A 27 7.63 11.09 -6.38
N LEU A 28 7.79 10.62 -7.62
CA LEU A 28 6.93 11.06 -8.74
C LEU A 28 5.48 10.61 -8.53
N LEU A 29 5.27 9.40 -8.02
CA LEU A 29 3.94 8.89 -7.71
C LEU A 29 3.29 9.64 -6.53
N ASP A 30 4.06 10.04 -5.52
CA ASP A 30 3.57 10.89 -4.42
C ASP A 30 3.12 12.27 -4.91
N LEU A 31 3.84 12.85 -5.87
CA LEU A 31 3.55 14.21 -6.36
C LEU A 31 2.34 14.29 -7.30
N GLY A 32 2.11 13.28 -8.13
CA GLY A 32 1.07 13.38 -9.17
C GLY A 32 0.47 12.03 -9.58
N GLY A 33 0.61 11.01 -8.74
CA GLY A 33 0.08 9.68 -9.00
C GLY A 33 0.64 9.06 -10.27
N PHE A 34 -0.15 8.15 -10.85
CA PHE A 34 0.27 7.34 -11.99
C PHE A 34 0.57 8.16 -13.26
N ALA A 35 -0.04 9.34 -13.41
CA ALA A 35 0.19 10.21 -14.56
C ALA A 35 1.56 10.91 -14.51
N ALA A 36 2.08 11.18 -13.31
CA ALA A 36 3.41 11.79 -13.14
C ALA A 36 4.55 10.80 -13.40
N LEU A 37 4.34 9.51 -13.13
CA LEU A 37 5.35 8.49 -13.39
C LEU A 37 5.37 8.08 -14.86
N THR A 38 6.36 8.59 -15.59
CA THR A 38 6.71 8.14 -16.94
C THR A 38 8.19 7.77 -17.00
N MET A 39 8.59 6.96 -17.99
CA MET A 39 10.01 6.64 -18.23
C MET A 39 10.86 7.90 -18.41
N ARG A 40 10.30 8.92 -19.07
CA ARG A 40 10.97 10.20 -19.29
C ARG A 40 11.12 11.00 -17.99
N ALA A 41 10.04 11.15 -17.22
CA ALA A 41 10.09 11.87 -15.95
C ALA A 41 11.06 11.22 -14.95
N ALA A 42 11.08 9.89 -14.86
CA ALA A 42 12.04 9.17 -14.03
C ALA A 42 13.50 9.40 -14.48
N ALA A 43 13.75 9.41 -15.79
CA ALA A 43 15.08 9.65 -16.33
C ALA A 43 15.55 11.10 -16.12
N GLU A 44 14.66 12.07 -16.35
CA GLU A 44 14.89 13.49 -16.10
C GLU A 44 15.22 13.72 -14.62
N ARG A 45 14.47 13.12 -13.69
CA ARG A 45 14.71 13.24 -12.25
C ARG A 45 16.06 12.64 -11.80
N LEU A 46 16.55 11.63 -12.49
CA LEU A 46 17.86 11.02 -12.24
C LEU A 46 19.02 11.65 -13.03
N GLY A 47 18.75 12.62 -13.91
CA GLY A 47 19.77 13.24 -14.76
C GLY A 47 20.39 12.28 -15.78
N VAL A 48 19.65 11.27 -16.25
CA VAL A 48 20.11 10.27 -17.22
C VAL A 48 19.25 10.25 -18.48
N ALA A 49 19.77 9.67 -19.57
CA ALA A 49 18.96 9.44 -20.76
C ALA A 49 17.92 8.35 -20.51
N ALA A 50 16.69 8.53 -21.00
CA ALA A 50 15.60 7.55 -20.84
C ALA A 50 15.95 6.15 -21.37
N ALA A 51 16.71 6.09 -22.48
CA ALA A 51 17.23 4.84 -23.03
C ALA A 51 18.06 4.02 -22.01
N SER A 52 18.74 4.69 -21.08
CA SER A 52 19.56 4.02 -20.06
C SER A 52 18.71 3.27 -19.04
N LEU A 53 17.49 3.73 -18.74
CA LEU A 53 16.58 3.05 -17.79
C LEU A 53 16.20 1.64 -18.27
N TYR A 54 16.10 1.43 -19.58
CA TYR A 54 15.76 0.12 -20.15
C TYR A 54 16.81 -0.96 -19.92
N SER A 55 18.02 -0.58 -19.47
CA SER A 55 19.01 -1.55 -18.97
C SER A 55 18.63 -2.15 -17.60
N ARG A 56 17.64 -1.59 -16.91
CA ARG A 56 17.18 -2.01 -15.58
C ARG A 56 15.75 -2.50 -15.59
N VAL A 57 14.88 -1.81 -16.31
CA VAL A 57 13.43 -2.03 -16.30
C VAL A 57 12.91 -2.21 -17.71
N ARG A 58 11.82 -2.96 -17.89
CA ARG A 58 11.20 -3.16 -19.21
C ARG A 58 10.21 -2.05 -19.56
N GLY A 59 9.74 -1.31 -18.56
CA GLY A 59 8.79 -0.21 -18.74
C GLY A 59 8.34 0.38 -17.42
N VAL A 60 7.32 1.24 -17.49
CA VAL A 60 6.82 1.99 -16.34
C VAL A 60 6.24 1.11 -15.24
N ASP A 61 5.69 -0.06 -15.57
CA ASP A 61 5.16 -1.00 -14.57
C ASP A 61 6.25 -1.58 -13.67
N ASP A 62 7.44 -1.85 -14.21
CA ASP A 62 8.57 -2.28 -13.40
C ASP A 62 9.02 -1.14 -12.45
N LEU A 63 8.86 0.14 -12.83
CA LEU A 63 9.09 1.28 -11.94
C LEU A 63 8.06 1.36 -10.82
N ARG A 64 6.79 1.02 -11.09
CA ARG A 64 5.72 0.95 -10.08
C ARG A 64 5.99 -0.15 -9.07
N ASP A 65 6.39 -1.34 -9.55
CA ASP A 65 6.77 -2.48 -8.70
C ASP A 65 7.96 -2.12 -7.78
N LEU A 66 8.96 -1.41 -8.33
CA LEU A 66 10.12 -0.93 -7.57
C LEU A 66 9.75 0.17 -6.57
N ALA A 67 8.94 1.14 -6.97
CA ALA A 67 8.50 2.25 -6.12
C ALA A 67 7.74 1.74 -4.90
N LEU A 68 6.82 0.79 -5.09
CA LEU A 68 6.04 0.19 -3.99
C LEU A 68 6.98 -0.42 -2.93
N ASP A 69 7.97 -1.19 -3.35
CA ASP A 69 8.88 -1.87 -2.43
C ASP A 69 9.83 -0.88 -1.75
N ALA A 70 10.31 0.14 -2.47
CA ALA A 70 11.14 1.20 -1.89
C ALA A 70 10.38 2.08 -0.89
N ALA A 71 9.11 2.40 -1.16
CA ALA A 71 8.29 3.15 -0.21
C ALA A 71 8.12 2.41 1.11
N LEU A 72 7.94 1.08 1.06
CA LEU A 72 7.91 0.24 2.27
C LEU A 72 9.26 0.20 2.99
N ALA A 73 10.37 0.14 2.23
CA ALA A 73 11.72 0.14 2.79
C ALA A 73 12.07 1.45 3.51
N ASP A 74 11.69 2.58 2.93
CA ASP A 74 12.00 3.92 3.44
C ASP A 74 11.02 4.38 4.54
N ASP A 75 9.93 3.65 4.77
CA ASP A 75 9.00 3.90 5.87
C ASP A 75 9.48 3.26 7.17
N GLY A 76 10.22 4.04 7.97
CA GLY A 76 10.75 3.57 9.26
C GLY A 76 9.68 3.07 10.23
N SER A 77 8.48 3.69 10.23
CA SER A 77 7.37 3.24 11.10
C SER A 77 6.82 1.89 10.64
N MET A 78 6.70 1.69 9.33
CA MET A 78 6.29 0.41 8.76
C MET A 78 7.35 -0.68 9.02
N GLN A 79 8.64 -0.37 8.84
CA GLN A 79 9.74 -1.30 9.12
C GLN A 79 9.75 -1.74 10.59
N GLN A 80 9.59 -0.78 11.52
CA GLN A 80 9.49 -1.09 12.96
C GLN A 80 8.28 -1.99 13.25
N ALA A 81 7.13 -1.69 12.66
CA ALA A 81 5.92 -2.49 12.87
C ALA A 81 6.07 -3.91 12.33
N VAL A 82 6.67 -4.09 11.15
CA VAL A 82 6.96 -5.43 10.60
C VAL A 82 7.88 -6.22 11.53
N ALA A 83 8.86 -5.57 12.16
CA ALA A 83 9.79 -6.25 13.05
C ALA A 83 9.15 -6.68 14.38
N GLU A 84 8.36 -5.80 15.01
CA GLU A 84 8.06 -5.94 16.45
C GLU A 84 6.57 -5.90 16.79
N ALA A 85 5.72 -5.28 15.96
CA ALA A 85 4.34 -5.00 16.34
C ALA A 85 3.45 -6.25 16.41
N ALA A 86 2.39 -6.15 17.22
CA ALA A 86 1.25 -7.05 17.15
C ALA A 86 0.45 -6.85 15.85
N ILE A 87 -0.47 -7.77 15.54
CA ILE A 87 -1.17 -7.76 14.25
C ILE A 87 -2.05 -6.52 14.04
N ASP A 88 -2.71 -6.04 15.10
CA ASP A 88 -3.54 -4.84 15.08
C ASP A 88 -2.72 -3.57 14.84
N GLU A 89 -1.63 -3.41 15.59
CA GLU A 89 -0.67 -2.32 15.42
C GLU A 89 -0.01 -2.33 14.03
N LEU A 90 0.33 -3.53 13.52
CA LEU A 90 0.85 -3.71 12.17
C LEU A 90 -0.15 -3.24 11.10
N MET A 91 -1.44 -3.54 11.26
CA MET A 91 -2.48 -3.11 10.31
C MET A 91 -2.71 -1.60 10.36
N VAL A 92 -2.61 -0.98 11.54
CA VAL A 92 -2.66 0.48 11.67
C VAL A 92 -1.45 1.15 11.00
N ALA A 93 -0.24 0.61 11.19
CA ALA A 93 0.95 1.10 10.50
C ALA A 93 0.81 0.98 8.97
N TYR A 94 0.32 -0.17 8.49
CA TYR A 94 0.09 -0.40 7.07
C TYR A 94 -0.96 0.55 6.49
N PHE A 95 -2.03 0.83 7.23
CA PHE A 95 -3.02 1.82 6.83
C PHE A 95 -2.44 3.23 6.70
N ARG A 96 -1.65 3.67 7.68
CA ARG A 96 -0.96 4.97 7.61
C ARG A 96 -0.01 5.03 6.42
N HIS A 97 0.71 3.95 6.15
CA HIS A 97 1.58 3.82 4.98
C HIS A 97 0.79 4.01 3.67
N VAL A 98 -0.29 3.26 3.47
CA VAL A 98 -1.12 3.35 2.25
C VAL A 98 -1.80 4.73 2.14
N ARG A 99 -2.19 5.36 3.25
CA ARG A 99 -2.72 6.74 3.23
C ARG A 99 -1.68 7.77 2.83
N ARG A 100 -0.42 7.58 3.23
CA ARG A 100 0.71 8.44 2.84
C ARG A 100 1.09 8.24 1.37
N HIS A 101 0.92 7.03 0.86
CA HIS A 101 1.20 6.65 -0.53
C HIS A 101 -0.03 6.04 -1.21
N PRO A 102 -1.10 6.81 -1.52
CA PRO A 102 -2.36 6.24 -2.04
C PRO A 102 -2.20 5.45 -3.34
N TRP A 103 -1.18 5.77 -4.14
CA TRP A 103 -0.83 5.02 -5.34
C TRP A 103 -0.38 3.58 -5.05
N ALA A 104 0.13 3.27 -3.85
CA ALA A 104 0.56 1.93 -3.46
C ALA A 104 -0.60 0.93 -3.54
N GLY A 105 -1.78 1.30 -3.04
CA GLY A 105 -3.00 0.49 -3.14
C GLY A 105 -3.39 0.19 -4.60
N GLN A 106 -3.20 1.15 -5.51
CA GLN A 106 -3.47 0.96 -6.95
C GLN A 106 -2.47 -0.01 -7.58
N VAL A 107 -1.19 0.05 -7.22
CA VAL A 107 -0.18 -0.90 -7.70
C VAL A 107 -0.52 -2.31 -7.26
N ILE A 108 -0.88 -2.50 -5.97
CA ILE A 108 -1.27 -3.79 -5.40
C ILE A 108 -2.53 -4.35 -6.11
N ALA A 109 -3.50 -3.51 -6.43
CA ALA A 109 -4.73 -3.91 -7.13
C ALA A 109 -4.47 -4.37 -8.58
N LEU A 110 -3.48 -3.79 -9.26
CA LEU A 110 -3.17 -4.11 -10.64
C LEU A 110 -2.25 -5.32 -10.79
N ARG A 111 -1.38 -5.57 -9.79
CA ARG A 111 -0.28 -6.52 -9.89
C ARG A 111 0.01 -7.12 -8.53
N THR A 112 0.21 -8.44 -8.49
CA THR A 112 0.68 -9.12 -7.28
C THR A 112 2.09 -8.63 -6.92
N PRO A 113 2.28 -7.93 -5.79
CA PRO A 113 3.60 -7.45 -5.41
C PRO A 113 4.48 -8.62 -4.97
N ARG A 114 5.75 -8.57 -5.40
CA ARG A 114 6.74 -9.62 -5.14
C ARG A 114 8.06 -9.06 -4.59
N GLY A 115 8.06 -7.80 -4.18
CA GLY A 115 9.24 -7.14 -3.64
C GLY A 115 9.59 -7.63 -2.23
N PRO A 116 10.87 -7.62 -1.85
CA PRO A 116 11.33 -8.16 -0.57
C PRO A 116 10.65 -7.52 0.65
N HIS A 117 10.37 -6.21 0.63
CA HIS A 117 9.74 -5.53 1.77
C HIS A 117 8.24 -5.82 1.83
N TYR A 118 7.57 -5.92 0.67
CA TYR A 118 6.17 -6.36 0.64
C TYR A 118 6.02 -7.83 1.08
N LEU A 119 6.95 -8.70 0.69
CA LEU A 119 6.98 -10.10 1.11
C LEU A 119 7.26 -10.21 2.62
N ALA A 120 8.13 -9.37 3.18
CA ALA A 120 8.38 -9.32 4.62
C ALA A 120 7.11 -8.94 5.42
N LEU A 121 6.37 -7.92 4.95
CA LEU A 121 5.06 -7.57 5.51
C LEU A 121 4.08 -8.76 5.41
N SER A 122 4.01 -9.41 4.25
CA SER A 122 3.12 -10.57 4.02
C SER A 122 3.45 -11.75 4.93
N GLU A 123 4.74 -12.07 5.07
CA GLU A 123 5.24 -13.11 5.95
C GLU A 123 4.91 -12.78 7.41
N ARG A 124 5.16 -11.54 7.84
CA ARG A 124 4.88 -11.11 9.22
C ARG A 124 3.41 -11.28 9.59
N MET A 125 2.48 -10.89 8.70
CA MET A 125 1.04 -11.14 8.92
C MET A 125 0.76 -12.63 9.11
N CYS A 126 1.27 -13.48 8.22
CA CYS A 126 1.05 -14.92 8.30
C CYS A 126 1.62 -15.55 9.58
N VAL A 127 2.83 -15.13 9.99
CA VAL A 127 3.47 -15.59 11.23
C VAL A 127 2.62 -15.21 12.44
N LEU A 128 2.22 -13.94 12.57
CA LEU A 128 1.41 -13.46 13.69
C LEU A 128 0.06 -14.18 13.79
N LEU A 129 -0.62 -14.36 12.67
CA LEU A 129 -1.93 -15.04 12.62
C LEU A 129 -1.81 -16.53 12.91
N ARG A 130 -0.75 -17.19 12.42
CA ARG A 130 -0.46 -18.59 12.73
C ARG A 130 -0.19 -18.78 14.22
N ASP A 131 0.63 -17.91 14.80
CA ASP A 131 1.02 -17.99 16.21
C ASP A 131 -0.18 -17.66 17.12
N ALA A 132 -1.16 -16.89 16.64
CA ALA A 132 -2.46 -16.66 17.27
C ALA A 132 -3.47 -17.82 17.12
N GLY A 133 -3.09 -18.92 16.46
CA GLY A 133 -3.94 -20.12 16.33
C GLY A 133 -5.04 -20.03 15.28
N MET A 134 -4.95 -19.09 14.32
CA MET A 134 -5.94 -18.97 13.24
C MET A 134 -5.99 -20.23 12.37
N ALA A 135 -7.20 -20.68 12.04
CA ALA A 135 -7.40 -21.88 11.23
C ALA A 135 -6.85 -21.72 9.80
N ASP A 136 -7.03 -20.54 9.22
CA ASP A 136 -6.50 -20.10 7.92
C ASP A 136 -5.75 -18.77 8.04
N PRO A 137 -4.46 -18.79 8.43
CA PRO A 137 -3.66 -17.58 8.57
C PRO A 137 -3.49 -16.80 7.25
N LEU A 138 -3.40 -17.49 6.12
CA LEU A 138 -3.18 -16.84 4.82
C LEU A 138 -4.44 -16.13 4.34
N GLY A 139 -5.61 -16.78 4.44
CA GLY A 139 -6.89 -16.16 4.13
C GLY A 139 -7.16 -14.94 5.03
N CYS A 140 -6.85 -15.04 6.33
CA CYS A 140 -6.95 -13.91 7.25
C CYS A 140 -6.00 -12.76 6.87
N ALA A 141 -4.75 -13.05 6.48
CA ALA A 141 -3.80 -12.04 6.03
C ALA A 141 -4.30 -11.29 4.78
N TYR A 142 -4.88 -12.02 3.81
CA TYR A 142 -5.50 -11.38 2.64
C TYR A 142 -6.71 -10.52 3.00
N ALA A 143 -7.57 -11.00 3.90
CA ALA A 143 -8.74 -10.23 4.34
C ALA A 143 -8.32 -8.93 5.04
N LEU A 144 -7.33 -8.99 5.94
CA LEU A 144 -6.78 -7.81 6.62
C LEU A 144 -6.12 -6.84 5.64
N SER A 145 -5.30 -7.34 4.70
CA SER A 145 -4.65 -6.48 3.70
C SER A 145 -5.69 -5.76 2.82
N ASN A 146 -6.71 -6.47 2.35
CA ASN A 146 -7.79 -5.89 1.56
C ASN A 146 -8.60 -4.86 2.35
N LEU A 147 -8.89 -5.15 3.62
CA LEU A 147 -9.55 -4.21 4.53
C LEU A 147 -8.72 -2.92 4.67
N VAL A 148 -7.43 -3.05 4.98
CA VAL A 148 -6.53 -1.89 5.15
C VAL A 148 -6.44 -1.06 3.87
N ILE A 149 -6.21 -1.69 2.72
CA ILE A 149 -6.09 -1.00 1.43
C ILE A 149 -7.41 -0.29 1.09
N GLY A 150 -8.54 -0.98 1.23
CA GLY A 150 -9.87 -0.42 0.98
C GLY A 150 -10.17 0.78 1.87
N SER A 151 -9.99 0.62 3.19
CA SER A 151 -10.18 1.69 4.17
C SER A 151 -9.27 2.88 3.92
N ALA A 152 -8.00 2.66 3.59
CA ALA A 152 -7.06 3.74 3.33
C ALA A 152 -7.47 4.56 2.09
N LEU A 153 -7.84 3.90 1.00
CA LEU A 153 -8.20 4.56 -0.26
C LEU A 153 -9.53 5.33 -0.17
N THR A 154 -10.49 4.88 0.65
CA THR A 154 -11.78 5.56 0.81
C THR A 154 -11.81 6.59 1.94
N SER A 155 -10.88 6.52 2.90
CA SER A 155 -10.84 7.44 4.05
C SER A 155 -10.75 8.93 3.65
N ALA A 156 -10.12 9.24 2.52
CA ALA A 156 -10.04 10.61 2.01
C ALA A 156 -11.39 11.14 1.50
N MET A 157 -12.27 10.26 0.99
CA MET A 157 -13.62 10.62 0.56
C MET A 157 -14.52 10.94 1.76
N ALA A 158 -14.42 10.15 2.84
CA ALA A 158 -15.21 10.34 4.06
C ALA A 158 -14.96 11.71 4.73
N ALA A 159 -13.74 12.26 4.61
CA ALA A 159 -13.45 13.62 5.10
C ALA A 159 -14.15 14.73 4.28
N GLY A 160 -14.46 14.47 3.01
CA GLY A 160 -15.20 15.38 2.12
C GLY A 160 -16.72 15.20 2.15
N GLU A 161 -17.23 14.02 2.52
CA GLU A 161 -18.66 13.72 2.61
C GLU A 161 -19.40 14.61 3.61
N HIS A 162 -18.73 15.06 4.69
CA HIS A 162 -19.34 15.94 5.67
C HIS A 162 -19.76 17.32 5.10
N ALA A 163 -19.17 17.74 3.98
CA ALA A 163 -19.57 18.97 3.28
C ALA A 163 -20.81 18.78 2.39
N ALA A 164 -21.21 17.53 2.10
CA ALA A 164 -22.37 17.22 1.28
C ALA A 164 -23.58 16.92 2.17
N LEU A 165 -24.60 17.77 2.09
CA LEU A 165 -25.87 17.52 2.77
C LEU A 165 -26.54 16.28 2.19
N VAL A 166 -26.84 15.29 3.04
CA VAL A 166 -27.66 14.13 2.70
C VAL A 166 -29.12 14.58 2.70
N ASP A 167 -29.84 14.35 1.60
CA ASP A 167 -31.27 14.67 1.52
C ASP A 167 -32.08 13.77 2.47
N PRO A 168 -32.68 14.31 3.55
CA PRO A 168 -33.43 13.53 4.52
C PRO A 168 -34.76 13.00 3.95
N THR A 169 -35.25 13.54 2.83
CA THR A 169 -36.45 13.02 2.16
C THR A 169 -36.18 11.71 1.43
N ILE A 170 -34.92 11.49 1.03
CA ILE A 170 -34.46 10.28 0.35
C ILE A 170 -33.87 9.27 1.36
N ALA A 171 -33.06 9.73 2.31
CA ALA A 171 -32.34 8.89 3.26
C ALA A 171 -32.44 9.41 4.70
N PRO A 172 -33.63 9.35 5.33
CA PRO A 172 -33.91 10.01 6.61
C PRO A 172 -32.98 9.55 7.74
N VAL A 173 -32.80 8.23 7.91
CA VAL A 173 -31.93 7.66 8.95
C VAL A 173 -30.45 7.99 8.70
N TYR A 174 -30.01 7.94 7.43
CA TYR A 174 -28.63 8.24 7.10
C TYR A 174 -28.31 9.71 7.33
N ALA A 175 -29.21 10.62 6.94
CA ALA A 175 -29.06 12.05 7.20
C ALA A 175 -28.98 12.38 8.70
N GLU A 176 -29.82 11.75 9.52
CA GLU A 176 -29.80 11.91 10.98
C GLU A 176 -28.45 11.46 11.59
N LEU A 177 -28.01 10.24 11.27
CA LEU A 177 -26.76 9.69 11.79
C LEU A 177 -25.54 10.45 11.26
N HIS A 178 -25.53 10.80 9.98
CA HIS A 178 -24.44 11.55 9.33
C HIS A 178 -24.26 12.94 9.93
N ALA A 179 -25.35 13.61 10.33
CA ALA A 179 -25.29 14.93 10.95
C ALA A 179 -24.61 14.92 12.33
N GLY A 180 -24.67 13.81 13.08
CA GLY A 180 -24.12 13.69 14.43
C GLY A 180 -22.81 12.90 14.53
N HIS A 181 -22.38 12.22 13.47
CA HIS A 181 -21.25 11.30 13.53
C HIS A 181 -19.92 11.98 13.15
N THR A 182 -18.91 11.83 14.02
CA THR A 182 -17.52 12.21 13.69
C THR A 182 -16.77 10.97 13.22
N VAL A 183 -16.23 11.01 12.01
CA VAL A 183 -15.47 9.91 11.40
C VAL A 183 -14.01 10.02 11.79
N ASP A 184 -13.50 9.08 12.57
CA ASP A 184 -12.07 8.83 12.72
C ASP A 184 -11.69 7.56 11.93
N PRO A 185 -11.04 7.71 10.76
CA PRO A 185 -10.70 6.57 9.91
C PRO A 185 -9.81 5.51 10.60
N GLU A 186 -8.95 5.93 11.52
CA GLU A 186 -8.06 5.00 12.22
C GLU A 186 -8.81 4.22 13.29
N GLN A 187 -9.74 4.86 14.01
CA GLN A 187 -10.62 4.17 14.95
C GLN A 187 -11.52 3.16 14.23
N ILE A 188 -12.09 3.55 13.08
CA ILE A 188 -12.93 2.65 12.26
C ILE A 188 -12.13 1.45 11.79
N LEU A 189 -10.90 1.66 11.29
CA LEU A 189 -10.02 0.56 10.90
C LEU A 189 -9.72 -0.35 12.09
N THR A 190 -9.32 0.21 13.22
CA THR A 190 -8.93 -0.55 14.40
C THR A 190 -10.08 -1.44 14.88
N ALA A 191 -11.29 -0.88 14.96
CA ALA A 191 -12.49 -1.64 15.30
C ALA A 191 -12.78 -2.75 14.27
N ALA A 192 -12.61 -2.48 12.98
CA ALA A 192 -12.83 -3.46 11.92
C ALA A 192 -11.80 -4.61 11.97
N VAL A 193 -10.52 -4.31 12.22
CA VAL A 193 -9.46 -5.31 12.39
C VAL A 193 -9.76 -6.20 13.59
N GLN A 194 -10.12 -5.61 14.74
CA GLN A 194 -10.49 -6.37 15.93
C GLN A 194 -11.70 -7.27 15.69
N ALA A 195 -12.74 -6.75 15.03
CA ALA A 195 -13.93 -7.54 14.70
C ALA A 195 -13.61 -8.72 13.77
N LEU A 196 -12.75 -8.50 12.76
CA LEU A 196 -12.32 -9.54 11.83
C LEU A 196 -11.53 -10.63 12.57
N LEU A 197 -10.57 -10.24 13.41
CA LEU A 197 -9.77 -11.17 14.20
C LEU A 197 -10.62 -11.98 15.19
N ALA A 198 -11.62 -11.35 15.80
CA ALA A 198 -12.53 -12.02 16.74
C ALA A 198 -13.49 -13.01 16.06
N ALA A 199 -13.89 -12.73 14.82
CA ALA A 199 -14.78 -13.59 14.03
C ALA A 199 -14.04 -14.73 13.31
N ALA A 200 -12.73 -14.63 13.15
CA ALA A 200 -11.93 -15.61 12.43
C ALA A 200 -11.89 -16.96 13.17
N PRO A 201 -12.10 -18.11 12.49
CA PRO A 201 -12.04 -19.41 13.13
C PRO A 201 -10.63 -19.71 13.69
N THR A 202 -10.57 -20.20 14.92
CA THR A 202 -9.35 -20.68 15.57
C THR A 202 -9.31 -22.20 15.61
N ARG A 203 -8.10 -22.77 15.69
CA ARG A 203 -7.88 -24.22 15.78
C ARG A 203 -8.01 -24.76 17.20
#